data_AF-A0A376W183-F1
#
_entry.id   AF-A0A376W183-F1
#
_cell.length_a   1.000
_cell.length_b   1.000
_cell.length_c   1.000
_cell.angle_alpha   90.00
_cell.angle_beta   90.00
_cell.angle_gamma   90.00
#
_symmetry.space_group_name_H-M   'P 1'
#
loop_
_entity.id
_entity.type
_entity.pdbx_description
1 polymer ?
#
loop_
_entity_poly.entity_id
_entity_poly.type
_entity_poly.pdbx_seq_one_letter_code
_entity_poly.pdbx_strand_id
1 'polypeptide(L)' 'MALPILLDCDPGHDDAIAIVLALASPELDVKAITSSAGNQTPEKNLTQCSAYADLA' A
#
# COMPACT_ATOMS: atom_id res chain seq x y z
N MET A 1 8.41 -18.61 -7.20
CA MET A 1 8.83 -17.68 -6.14
C MET A 1 7.94 -16.46 -6.24
N ALA A 2 7.48 -15.93 -5.11
CA ALA A 2 6.74 -14.67 -5.10
C ALA A 2 7.67 -13.53 -5.53
N LEU A 3 7.13 -12.58 -6.30
CA LEU A 3 7.85 -11.42 -6.80
C LEU A 3 7.96 -10.37 -5.69
N PRO A 4 9.17 -10.00 -5.23
CA PRO A 4 9.32 -8.94 -4.24
C PRO A 4 8.99 -7.60 -4.87
N ILE A 5 8.10 -6.83 -4.21
CA ILE A 5 7.66 -5.52 -4.70
C ILE A 5 7.66 -4.45 -3.61
N LEU A 6 7.78 -3.20 -4.05
CA LEU A 6 7.53 -1.99 -3.26
C LEU A 6 6.31 -1.30 -3.86
N LEU A 7 5.36 -0.89 -3.04
CA LEU A 7 4.17 -0.17 -3.48
C LEU A 7 4.29 1.30 -3.08
N ASP A 8 4.40 2.20 -4.07
CA ASP A 8 4.40 3.65 -3.86
C ASP A 8 3.09 4.23 -4.39
N CYS A 9 2.31 4.88 -3.53
CA CYS A 9 0.97 5.39 -3.88
C CYS A 9 0.58 6.60 -3.02
N ASP A 10 -0.50 7.31 -3.36
CA ASP A 10 -1.07 8.38 -2.53
C ASP A 10 -2.49 8.00 -2.07
N PRO A 11 -2.60 7.19 -0.99
CA PRO A 11 -3.74 6.32 -0.71
C PRO A 11 -5.13 6.91 -0.99
N GLY A 12 -5.66 6.58 -2.17
CA GLY A 12 -7.04 6.79 -2.58
C GLY A 12 -7.91 5.55 -2.42
N HIS A 13 -9.15 5.62 -2.92
CA HIS A 13 -10.07 4.48 -2.91
C HIS A 13 -9.57 3.34 -3.81
N ASP A 14 -8.96 3.69 -4.94
CA ASP A 14 -8.34 2.80 -5.91
C ASP A 14 -7.03 2.19 -5.40
N ASP A 15 -6.17 2.97 -4.76
CA ASP A 15 -4.94 2.45 -4.14
C ASP A 15 -5.24 1.46 -3.02
N ALA A 16 -6.26 1.73 -2.20
CA ALA A 16 -6.69 0.82 -1.14
C ALA A 16 -7.01 -0.58 -1.69
N ILE A 17 -7.72 -0.63 -2.82
CA ILE A 17 -8.08 -1.87 -3.49
C ILE A 17 -6.82 -2.55 -4.05
N ALA A 18 -5.93 -1.79 -4.70
CA ALA A 18 -4.69 -2.33 -5.24
C ALA A 18 -3.77 -2.92 -4.16
N ILE A 19 -3.64 -2.24 -3.01
CA ILE A 19 -2.84 -2.70 -1.87
C ILE A 19 -3.43 -3.99 -1.30
N VAL A 20 -4.74 -4.04 -1.04
CA VAL A 20 -5.38 -5.26 -0.51
C VAL A 20 -5.23 -6.44 -1.47
N LEU A 21 -5.41 -6.22 -2.77
CA LEU A 21 -5.20 -7.27 -3.78
C LEU A 21 -3.74 -7.72 -3.84
N ALA A 22 -2.79 -6.81 -3.71
CA ALA A 22 -1.36 -7.14 -3.69
C ALA A 22 -0.99 -7.97 -2.45
N LEU A 23 -1.48 -7.59 -1.26
CA LEU A 23 -1.26 -8.33 -0.01
C LEU A 23 -1.91 -9.71 -0.02
N ALA A 24 -3.07 -9.86 -0.67
CA ALA A 24 -3.76 -11.15 -0.79
C ALA A 24 -3.16 -12.08 -1.87
N SER A 25 -2.28 -11.57 -2.74
CA SER A 25 -1.73 -12.33 -3.86
C SER A 25 -0.54 -13.20 -3.43
N PRO A 26 -0.60 -14.54 -3.57
CA PRO A 26 0.53 -15.41 -3.27
C PRO A 26 1.69 -15.27 -4.29
N GLU A 27 1.44 -14.56 -5.40
CA GLU A 27 2.44 -14.28 -6.42
C GLU A 27 3.33 -13.08 -6.07
N LEU A 28 2.94 -12.27 -5.08
CA LEU A 28 3.61 -11.03 -4.69
C LEU A 28 4.13 -11.14 -3.25
N ASP A 29 5.28 -10.51 -3.01
CA ASP A 29 5.92 -10.40 -1.71
C ASP A 29 6.14 -8.91 -1.42
N VAL A 30 5.12 -8.28 -0.82
CA VAL A 30 5.11 -6.85 -0.54
C VAL A 30 6.09 -6.54 0.59
N LYS A 31 7.19 -5.84 0.26
CA LYS A 31 8.26 -5.53 1.23
C LYS A 31 8.04 -4.21 1.96
N ALA A 32 7.40 -3.25 1.30
CA ALA A 32 7.04 -1.97 1.87
C ALA A 32 5.93 -1.31 1.08
N ILE A 33 5.18 -0.45 1.77
CA ILE A 33 4.25 0.50 1.18
C ILE A 33 4.76 1.90 1.55
N THR A 34 5.01 2.73 0.55
CA THR A 34 5.40 4.14 0.71
C THR A 34 4.28 5.04 0.24
N SER A 35 4.15 6.21 0.88
CA SER A 35 3.18 7.21 0.45
C SER A 35 3.83 8.49 -0.04
N SER A 36 3.36 9.02 -1.17
CA SER A 36 3.64 10.40 -1.56
C SER A 36 2.50 11.34 -1.11
N ALA A 37 2.79 12.64 -0.99
CA ALA A 37 1.77 13.64 -0.69
C ALA A 37 1.03 13.98 -2.00
N GLY A 38 -0.23 13.56 -2.11
CA GLY A 38 -1.08 13.74 -3.29
C GLY A 38 -2.52 14.08 -2.92
N ASN A 39 -3.39 13.05 -2.91
CA ASN A 39 -4.84 13.17 -2.72
C ASN A 39 -5.32 13.71 -1.35
N GLN A 40 -4.51 13.61 -0.30
CA GLN A 40 -4.82 14.08 1.06
C GLN A 40 -3.58 14.67 1.73
N THR A 41 -3.72 15.15 2.96
CA THR A 41 -2.58 15.64 3.74
C THR A 41 -1.59 14.51 4.03
N PRO A 42 -0.28 14.79 4.15
CA PRO A 42 0.74 13.77 4.42
C PRO A 42 0.42 12.90 5.64
N GLU A 43 -0.16 13.48 6.70
CA GLU A 43 -0.50 12.77 7.92
C GLU A 43 -1.59 11.72 7.70
N LYS A 44 -2.58 12.04 6.85
CA LYS A 44 -3.65 11.10 6.49
C LYS A 44 -3.11 9.97 5.63
N ASN A 45 -2.30 10.29 4.62
CA ASN A 45 -1.67 9.29 3.76
C ASN A 45 -0.81 8.33 4.58
N LEU A 46 0.01 8.85 5.50
CA LEU A 46 0.86 8.03 6.36
C LEU A 46 0.03 7.12 7.29
N THR A 47 -1.03 7.65 7.89
CA THR A 47 -1.94 6.87 8.76
C THR A 47 -2.59 5.72 7.97
N GLN A 48 -3.03 5.99 6.75
CA GLN A 48 -3.70 5.01 5.90
C GLN A 48 -2.74 3.92 5.41
N CYS A 49 -1.52 4.28 5.00
CA CYS A 49 -0.49 3.28 4.68
C CYS A 49 -0.13 2.40 5.87
N SER A 50 -0.01 2.97 7.07
CA SER A 50 0.22 2.17 8.29
C SER A 50 -0.90 1.16 8.51
N ALA A 51 -2.16 1.57 8.35
CA ALA A 51 -3.29 0.67 8.52
C ALA A 51 -3.29 -0.49 7.51
N TYR A 52 -2.77 -0.28 6.28
CA TYR A 52 -2.63 -1.36 5.31
C TYR A 52 -1.43 -2.26 5.56
N ALA A 53 -0.33 -1.72 6.07
CA ALA A 53 0.82 -2.53 6.46
C ALA A 53 0.45 -3.54 7.56
N ASP A 54 -0.48 -3.18 8.46
CA ASP A 54 -1.00 -4.06 9.51
C ASP A 54 -1.89 -5.21 8.99
N LEU A 55 -2.26 -5.21 7.70
CA LEU A 55 -3.04 -6.28 7.07
C LEU A 55 -2.16 -7.41 6.47
N ALA A 56 -0.85 -7.19 6.39
CA ALA A 56 0.14 -8.12 5.85
C ALA A 56 0.59 -9.15 6.89
#